data_AF-A0A1W1EG47-F1
#
_entry.id   AF-A0A1W1EG47-F1
#
_cell.length_a   1.000
_cell.length_b   1.000
_cell.length_c   1.000
_cell.angle_alpha   90.00
_cell.angle_beta   90.00
_cell.angle_gamma   90.00
#
_symmetry.space_group_name_H-M   'P 1'
#
loop_
_entity.id
_entity.type
_entity.pdbx_description
1 polymer ?
#
loop_
_entity_poly.entity_id
_entity_poly.type
_entity_poly.pdbx_seq_one_letter_code
_entity_poly.pdbx_strand_id
1 'polypeptide(L)' 'MFTINVDKECGCFKRSMYENNQMFHDKDTALIEATTMLRTMNEDFCNKHEFSLSENGETFQVIMSAKSQDQSISSGGGG' A
#
# COMPACT_ATOMS: atom_id res chain seq x y z
N MET A 1 5.67 20.28 -5.64
CA MET A 1 4.54 19.87 -4.77
C MET A 1 4.44 18.36 -4.89
N PHE A 2 4.31 17.64 -3.79
CA PHE A 2 4.32 16.19 -3.81
C PHE A 2 2.90 15.63 -3.77
N THR A 3 2.59 14.68 -4.65
CA THR A 3 1.23 14.12 -4.74
C THR A 3 1.24 12.63 -4.47
N ILE A 4 0.41 12.16 -3.55
CA ILE A 4 0.19 10.73 -3.30
C ILE A 4 -1.03 10.28 -4.10
N ASN A 5 -0.81 9.38 -5.06
CA ASN A 5 -1.84 8.81 -5.90
C ASN A 5 -1.93 7.29 -5.67
N VAL A 6 -3.11 6.80 -5.35
CA VAL A 6 -3.40 5.39 -5.16
C VAL A 6 -3.98 4.81 -6.46
N ASP A 7 -3.26 3.87 -7.07
CA ASP A 7 -3.61 3.26 -8.36
C ASP A 7 -4.95 2.51 -8.30
N LYS A 8 -5.17 1.76 -7.21
CA LYS A 8 -6.38 0.96 -7.01
C LYS A 8 -6.92 1.12 -5.60
N GLU A 9 -8.09 1.73 -5.52
CA GLU A 9 -8.87 1.84 -4.29
C GLU A 9 -9.64 0.54 -4.04
N CYS A 10 -9.17 -0.26 -3.08
CA CYS A 10 -9.92 -1.44 -2.66
C CYS A 10 -11.16 -1.06 -1.83
N GLY A 11 -12.07 -2.00 -1.62
CA GLY A 11 -13.26 -1.77 -0.79
C GLY A 11 -12.94 -1.36 0.65
N CYS A 12 -11.78 -1.76 1.19
CA CYS A 12 -11.32 -1.32 2.52
C CYS A 12 -10.87 0.14 2.50
N PHE A 13 -10.17 0.57 1.43
CA PHE A 13 -9.76 1.97 1.25
C PHE A 13 -10.97 2.89 1.22
N LYS A 14 -12.00 2.54 0.43
CA LYS A 14 -13.25 3.33 0.34
C LYS A 14 -14.06 3.38 1.63
N ARG A 15 -13.84 2.45 2.55
CA ARG A 15 -14.45 2.44 3.90
C ARG A 15 -13.58 3.13 4.94
N SER A 16 -12.32 3.39 4.61
CA SER A 16 -11.40 4.12 5.47
C SER A 16 -11.61 5.62 5.32
N MET A 17 -10.90 6.37 6.16
CA MET A 17 -10.87 7.83 6.15
C MET A 17 -9.72 8.40 5.29
N TYR A 18 -9.04 7.56 4.51
CA TYR A 18 -7.97 7.99 3.61
C TYR A 18 -8.52 8.55 2.31
N GLU A 19 -7.87 9.60 1.81
CA GLU A 19 -8.19 10.24 0.53
C GLU A 19 -7.12 9.93 -0.52
N ASN A 20 -7.56 9.81 -1.77
CA ASN A 20 -6.69 9.66 -2.94
C ASN A 20 -6.30 11.04 -3.49
N ASN A 21 -5.16 11.13 -4.18
CA ASN A 21 -4.61 12.36 -4.74
C ASN A 21 -4.32 13.45 -3.68
N GLN A 22 -3.85 13.03 -2.50
CA GLN A 22 -3.43 13.97 -1.46
C GLN A 22 -2.18 14.72 -1.89
N MET A 23 -2.19 16.04 -1.71
CA MET A 23 -1.10 16.93 -2.09
C MET A 23 -0.41 17.49 -0.85
N PHE A 24 0.91 17.44 -0.87
CA PHE A 24 1.79 17.90 0.20
C PHE A 24 2.82 18.87 -0.35
N HIS A 25 3.27 19.80 0.48
CA HIS A 25 4.31 20.76 0.09
C HIS A 25 5.72 20.17 0.20
N ASP A 26 5.92 19.28 1.17
CA ASP A 26 7.23 18.70 1.51
C ASP A 26 7.31 17.22 1.16
N LYS A 27 8.49 16.80 0.67
CA LYS A 27 8.77 15.41 0.32
C LYS A 27 8.69 14.50 1.54
N ASP A 28 9.34 14.90 2.62
CA ASP A 28 9.39 14.12 3.87
C ASP A 28 7.98 13.88 4.42
N THR A 29 7.14 14.91 4.45
CA THR A 29 5.75 14.77 4.90
C THR A 29 4.96 13.81 4.01
N ALA A 30 5.07 13.95 2.68
CA ALA A 30 4.40 13.05 1.75
C ALA A 30 4.87 11.60 1.91
N LEU A 31 6.18 11.39 2.10
CA LEU A 31 6.76 10.07 2.27
C LEU A 31 6.34 9.42 3.60
N ILE A 32 6.33 10.20 4.69
CA ILE A 32 5.88 9.73 6.01
C ILE A 32 4.42 9.31 5.95
N GLU A 33 3.55 10.12 5.33
CA GLU A 33 2.15 9.76 5.23
C GLU A 33 1.89 8.59 4.28
N ALA A 34 2.54 8.57 3.12
CA ALA A 34 2.47 7.43 2.22
C ALA A 34 2.87 6.13 2.93
N THR A 35 3.99 6.14 3.66
CA THR A 35 4.50 4.95 4.37
C THR A 35 3.56 4.53 5.50
N THR A 36 3.01 5.49 6.25
CA THR A 36 2.05 5.23 7.32
C THR A 36 0.77 4.62 6.76
N MET A 37 0.24 5.19 5.69
CA MET A 37 -0.88 4.63 4.94
C MET A 37 -0.60 3.21 4.49
N LEU A 38 0.53 2.94 3.84
CA LEU A 38 0.90 1.60 3.40
C LEU A 38 0.91 0.61 4.55
N ARG A 39 1.49 0.99 5.69
CA ARG A 39 1.57 0.12 6.85
C ARG A 39 0.17 -0.21 7.38
N THR A 40 -0.67 0.79 7.60
CA THR A 40 -2.05 0.58 8.04
C THR A 40 -2.86 -0.21 7.01
N MET A 41 -2.69 0.02 5.71
CA MET A 41 -3.38 -0.76 4.69
C MET A 41 -2.91 -2.21 4.64
N ASN A 42 -1.62 -2.47 4.85
CA ASN A 42 -1.08 -3.83 4.87
C ASN A 42 -1.42 -4.59 6.17
N GLU A 43 -1.52 -3.89 7.31
CA GLU A 43 -1.80 -4.49 8.63
C GLU A 43 -3.32 -4.58 8.93
N ASP A 44 -4.07 -3.50 8.71
CA ASP A 44 -5.47 -3.34 9.15
C ASP A 44 -6.51 -3.66 8.05
N PHE A 45 -6.16 -3.56 6.76
CA PHE A 45 -7.14 -3.86 5.71
C PHE A 45 -7.32 -5.37 5.52
N CYS A 46 -7.87 -5.76 4.38
CA CYS A 46 -8.18 -7.12 4.00
C CYS A 46 -7.01 -8.13 4.06
N ASN A 47 -5.76 -7.72 4.34
CA ASN A 47 -4.56 -8.56 4.47
C ASN A 47 -4.27 -9.49 3.26
N LYS A 48 -5.07 -9.37 2.19
CA LYS A 48 -5.00 -10.11 0.92
C LYS A 48 -4.34 -9.29 -0.18
N HIS A 49 -4.41 -7.97 -0.06
CA HIS A 49 -3.73 -7.05 -0.95
C HIS A 49 -2.51 -6.50 -0.23
N GLU A 50 -1.40 -6.45 -0.94
CA GLU A 50 -0.19 -5.80 -0.54
C GLU A 50 -0.11 -4.43 -1.22
N PHE A 51 0.24 -3.41 -0.45
CA PHE A 51 0.40 -2.06 -0.95
C PHE A 51 1.88 -1.69 -0.94
N SER A 52 2.36 -1.18 -2.08
CA SER A 52 3.75 -0.78 -2.30
C SER A 52 3.82 0.66 -2.80
N LEU A 53 4.90 1.37 -2.46
CA LEU A 53 5.08 2.77 -2.83
C LEU A 53 6.12 2.88 -3.95
N SER A 54 5.77 3.60 -5.00
CA SER A 54 6.65 3.92 -6.11
C SER A 54 6.85 5.43 -6.17
N GLU A 55 8.09 5.89 -6.01
CA GLU A 55 8.43 7.31 -6.10
C GLU A 55 8.82 7.66 -7.53
N ASN A 56 8.05 8.55 -8.16
CA ASN A 56 8.30 9.14 -9.47
C ASN A 56 8.56 10.64 -9.32
N GLY A 57 9.72 10.99 -8.75
CA GLY A 57 10.13 12.37 -8.54
C GLY A 57 9.24 13.09 -7.53
N GLU A 58 8.25 13.85 -8.03
CA GLU A 58 7.28 14.58 -7.22
C GLU A 58 5.96 13.80 -7.00
N THR A 59 5.80 12.63 -7.62
CA THR A 59 4.58 11.82 -7.48
C THR A 59 4.88 10.52 -6.75
N PHE A 60 4.10 10.22 -5.73
CA PHE A 60 4.13 9.00 -4.94
C PHE A 60 2.97 8.10 -5.37
N GLN A 61 3.27 7.04 -6.10
CA GLN A 61 2.29 6.10 -6.63
C GLN A 61 2.16 4.89 -5.70
N VAL A 62 0.98 4.71 -5.11
CA VAL A 62 0.66 3.53 -4.29
C VAL A 62 0.09 2.46 -5.19
N ILE A 63 0.88 1.40 -5.40
CA ILE A 63 0.55 0.27 -6.24
C ILE A 63 -0.02 -0.84 -5.36
N MET A 64 -1.19 -1.35 -5.73
CA MET A 64 -1.82 -2.48 -5.06
C MET A 64 -1.54 -3.77 -5.82
N SER A 65 -0.90 -4.72 -5.14
CA SER A 65 -0.63 -6.07 -5.63
C SER A 65 -1.42 -7.09 -4.81
N ALA A 66 -1.81 -8.21 -5.42
CA ALA A 66 -2.36 -9.31 -4.64
C ALA A 66 -1.22 -10.00 -3.89
N LYS A 67 -1.38 -10.24 -2.59
CA LYS A 67 -0.39 -10.95 -1.79
C LYS A 67 -0.45 -12.43 -2.22
N SER A 68 0.39 -12.81 -3.18
CA SER A 68 0.52 -14.19 -3.62
C SER A 68 1.17 -14.98 -2.50
N GLN A 69 0.38 -15.84 -1.84
CA GLN A 69 0.89 -16.82 -0.88
C GLN A 69 1.68 -17.89 -1.63
N ASP A 70 2.92 -17.59 -2.02
CA ASP A 70 3.89 -18.62 -2.41
C ASP A 70 4.96 -18.72 -1.33
N GLN A 71 4.66 -19.56 -0.34
CA GLN A 71 5.61 -20.46 0.31
C GLN A 71 4.84 -21.31 1.34
N SER A 72 4.03 -22.22 0.81
CA SER A 72 3.66 -23.44 1.52
C SER A 72 4.51 -24.59 0.95
N ILE A 73 5.82 -24.57 1.21
CA ILE A 73 6.61 -25.81 1.16
C ILE A 73 6.43 -26.46 2.54
N SER A 74 5.24 -26.99 2.77
CA SER A 74 5.06 -28.09 3.73
C SER A 74 5.32 -29.37 2.96
N SER A 75 6.59 -29.71 2.80
CA SER A 75 6.99 -31.08 2.49
C SER A 75 6.92 -31.90 3.79
N GLY A 76 5.68 -32.17 4.22
CA GLY A 76 5.40 -33.29 5.10
C GLY A 76 5.42 -34.55 4.26
N GLY A 77 6.49 -35.34 4.38
CA GLY A 77 6.55 -36.71 3.88
C GLY A 77 6.83 -37.63 5.05
N GLY A 78 5.77 -38.19 5.63
CA GLY A 78 5.87 -39.28 6.59
C GLY A 78 6.32 -40.58 5.92
N GLY A 79 7.05 -41.37 6.69
CA GLY A 79 7.51 -42.73 6.37
C GLY A 79 8.26 -43.29 7.56
#